data_AF-A0A1W6CMZ3-F1
#
_entry.id   AF-A0A1W6CMZ3-F1
#
_cell.length_a   1.000
_cell.length_b   1.000
_cell.length_c   1.000
_cell.angle_alpha   90.00
_cell.angle_beta   90.00
_cell.angle_gamma   90.00
#
_symmetry.space_group_name_H-M   'P 1'
#
loop_
_entity.id
_entity.type
_entity.pdbx_description
1 polymer ?
#
loop_
_entity_poly.entity_id
_entity_poly.type
_entity_poly.pdbx_seq_one_letter_code
_entity_poly.pdbx_strand_id
1 'polypeptide(L)'
;MNHRVVADLEAGMAVQVPLTAEEEQDLLTRRAAVGQREAEEARALIQAELARIDSRSVRPLRAILEAQTAGLSPESADMAMLAELNARAATLRAALVT
;
A
#
# COMPACT_ATOMS: atom_id res chain seq x y z
N MET A 1 4.56 -30.62 -4.21
CA MET A 1 5.92 -30.94 -4.66
C MET A 1 6.29 -29.97 -5.74
N ASN A 2 7.30 -29.13 -5.50
CA ASN A 2 7.79 -28.22 -6.53
C ASN A 2 8.86 -28.94 -7.36
N HIS A 3 8.93 -28.64 -8.65
CA HIS A 3 9.87 -29.28 -9.58
C HIS A 3 10.69 -28.22 -10.31
N ARG A 4 11.98 -28.47 -10.53
CA ARG A 4 12.81 -27.69 -11.46
C ARG A 4 12.92 -28.42 -12.79
N VAL A 5 12.94 -27.66 -13.88
CA VAL A 5 13.15 -28.21 -15.21
C VAL A 5 14.64 -28.16 -15.52
N VAL A 6 15.23 -29.31 -15.82
CA VAL A 6 16.62 -29.42 -16.25
C VAL A 6 16.62 -29.93 -17.69
N ALA A 7 17.35 -29.24 -18.58
CA ALA A 7 17.52 -29.70 -19.95
C ALA A 7 18.52 -30.84 -19.96
N ASP A 8 18.08 -32.04 -20.34
CA ASP A 8 19.00 -33.13 -20.62
C ASP A 8 19.60 -32.91 -22.01
N LEU A 9 20.85 -32.47 -22.05
CA LEU A 9 21.58 -32.13 -23.27
C LEU A 9 21.79 -33.34 -24.19
N GLU A 10 21.68 -34.57 -23.68
CA GLU A 10 21.87 -35.80 -24.45
C GLU A 10 20.56 -36.28 -25.14
N ALA A 11 19.40 -36.01 -24.53
CA ALA A 11 18.10 -36.52 -25.00
C ALA A 11 17.21 -35.46 -25.66
N GLY A 12 17.56 -34.16 -25.56
CA GLY A 12 16.69 -33.07 -26.02
C GLY A 12 15.34 -32.99 -25.28
N MET A 13 15.23 -33.66 -24.13
CA MET A 13 14.03 -33.72 -23.31
C MET A 13 14.19 -32.92 -22.01
N ALA A 14 13.16 -32.16 -21.66
CA ALA A 14 13.08 -31.45 -20.38
C ALA A 14 12.69 -32.44 -19.28
N VAL A 15 13.57 -32.68 -18.31
CA VAL A 15 13.31 -33.55 -17.16
C VAL A 15 12.89 -32.69 -15.96
N GLN A 16 11.74 -33.02 -15.37
CA GLN A 16 11.30 -32.41 -14.11
C GLN A 16 11.94 -33.15 -12.94
N VAL A 17 12.86 -32.47 -12.26
CA VAL A 17 13.53 -33.00 -11.06
C VAL A 17 12.84 -32.38 -9.84
N PRO A 18 12.38 -33.20 -8.86
CA PRO A 18 11.86 -32.66 -7.60
C PRO A 18 12.93 -31.84 -6.91
N LEU A 19 12.52 -30.72 -6.32
CA LEU A 19 13.44 -29.89 -5.54
C LEU A 19 13.87 -30.62 -4.27
N THR A 20 15.11 -30.38 -3.86
CA THR A 20 15.60 -30.79 -2.55
C THR A 20 14.96 -29.94 -1.45
N ALA A 21 14.97 -30.43 -0.21
CA ALA A 21 14.41 -29.68 0.93
C ALA A 21 15.08 -28.30 1.12
N GLU A 22 16.37 -28.18 0.81
CA GLU A 22 17.11 -26.92 0.87
C GLU A 22 16.67 -25.94 -0.23
N GLU A 23 16.49 -26.43 -1.46
CA GLU A 23 15.99 -25.61 -2.57
C GLU A 23 14.51 -25.21 -2.36
N GLU A 24 13.68 -26.10 -1.81
CA GLU A 24 12.31 -25.75 -1.43
C GLU A 24 12.29 -24.66 -0.35
N GLN A 25 13.15 -24.77 0.65
CA GLN A 25 13.27 -23.77 1.72
C GLN A 25 13.75 -22.41 1.19
N ASP A 26 14.76 -22.38 0.32
CA ASP A 26 15.24 -21.15 -0.33
C ASP A 26 14.14 -20.49 -1.18
N LEU A 27 13.37 -21.27 -1.94
CA LEU A 27 12.22 -20.77 -2.70
C LEU A 27 11.14 -20.18 -1.78
N LEU A 28 10.84 -20.81 -0.65
CA LEU A 28 9.90 -20.27 0.33
C LEU A 28 10.39 -18.96 0.93
N THR A 29 11.68 -18.87 1.29
CA THR A 29 12.29 -17.64 1.81
C THR A 29 12.24 -16.51 0.79
N ARG A 30 12.58 -16.78 -0.47
CA ARG A 30 12.51 -15.78 -1.55
C ARG A 30 11.07 -15.30 -1.77
N ARG A 31 10.10 -16.22 -1.78
CA ARG A 31 8.68 -15.87 -1.91
C ARG A 31 8.22 -15.00 -0.74
N ALA A 32 8.62 -15.32 0.48
CA ALA A 32 8.31 -14.52 1.65
C ALA A 32 8.93 -13.11 1.55
N ALA A 33 10.18 -13.00 1.09
CA ALA A 33 10.84 -11.70 0.88
C ALA A 33 10.14 -10.86 -0.20
N VAL A 34 9.66 -11.48 -1.28
CA VAL A 34 8.85 -10.79 -2.29
C VAL A 34 7.56 -10.25 -1.68
N GLY A 35 6.82 -11.08 -0.94
CA GLY A 35 5.58 -10.64 -0.29
C GLY A 35 5.80 -9.52 0.75
N GLN A 36 6.93 -9.53 1.46
CA GLN A 36 7.31 -8.44 2.38
C GLN A 36 7.57 -7.13 1.62
N ARG A 37 8.32 -7.18 0.52
CA ARG A 37 8.59 -5.99 -0.31
C ARG A 37 7.30 -5.40 -0.89
N GLU A 38 6.41 -6.24 -1.42
CA GLU A 38 5.11 -5.80 -1.93
C GLU A 38 4.26 -5.12 -0.84
N ALA A 39 4.28 -5.66 0.39
CA ALA A 39 3.59 -5.05 1.53
C ALA A 39 4.20 -3.71 1.95
N GLU A 40 5.54 -3.59 1.93
CA GLU A 40 6.23 -2.33 2.21
C GLU A 40 5.94 -1.25 1.17
N GLU A 41 5.94 -1.61 -0.12
CA GLU A 41 5.57 -0.71 -1.22
C GLU A 41 4.11 -0.24 -1.08
N ALA A 42 3.18 -1.14 -0.79
CA ALA A 42 1.78 -0.79 -0.54
C ALA A 42 1.64 0.19 0.64
N ARG A 43 2.35 -0.06 1.75
CA ARG A 43 2.37 0.83 2.93
C ARG A 43 2.93 2.20 2.57
N ALA A 44 4.01 2.28 1.80
CA ALA A 44 4.62 3.54 1.38
C ALA A 44 3.65 4.37 0.51
N LEU A 45 2.91 3.72 -0.40
CA LEU A 45 1.89 4.40 -1.22
C LEU A 45 0.75 4.95 -0.36
N ILE A 46 0.27 4.19 0.62
CA ILE A 46 -0.78 4.65 1.54
C ILE A 46 -0.30 5.85 2.37
N GLN A 47 0.93 5.81 2.88
CA GLN A 47 1.51 6.94 3.62
C GLN A 47 1.67 8.19 2.74
N ALA A 48 2.07 8.03 1.48
CA ALA A 48 2.16 9.14 0.54
C ALA A 48 0.79 9.77 0.26
N GLU A 49 -0.28 8.97 0.16
CA GLU A 49 -1.64 9.48 -0.01
C GLU A 49 -2.14 10.21 1.24
N LEU A 50 -1.84 9.70 2.43
CA LEU A 50 -2.15 10.39 3.69
C LEU A 50 -1.46 11.76 3.77
N ALA A 51 -0.18 11.85 3.40
CA ALA A 51 0.53 13.14 3.35
C ALA A 51 -0.09 14.11 2.32
N ARG A 52 -0.59 13.59 1.19
CA ARG A 52 -1.33 14.40 0.21
C ARG A 52 -2.65 14.91 0.79
N ILE A 53 -3.39 14.09 1.53
CA ILE A 53 -4.61 14.52 2.22
C ILE A 53 -4.31 15.62 3.24
N ASP A 54 -3.26 15.44 4.05
CA ASP A 54 -2.85 16.42 5.07
C ASP A 54 -2.57 17.79 4.42
N SER A 55 -1.78 17.82 3.34
CA SER A 55 -1.52 19.08 2.62
C SER A 55 -2.79 19.72 2.03
N ARG A 56 -3.74 18.91 1.51
CA ARG A 56 -5.02 19.40 0.97
C ARG A 56 -5.96 19.92 2.04
N SER A 57 -5.85 19.43 3.27
CA SER A 57 -6.71 19.85 4.40
C SER A 57 -6.37 21.25 4.92
N VAL A 58 -5.16 21.76 4.68
CA VAL A 58 -4.67 23.03 5.24
C VAL A 58 -5.55 24.21 4.84
N ARG A 59 -5.88 24.33 3.55
CA ARG A 59 -6.68 25.46 3.04
C ARG A 59 -8.09 25.50 3.65
N PRO A 60 -8.92 24.44 3.57
CA PRO A 60 -10.26 24.49 4.13
C PRO A 60 -10.24 24.64 5.66
N LEU A 61 -9.27 24.03 6.37
CA LEU A 61 -9.10 24.28 7.81
C LEU A 61 -8.84 25.76 8.11
N ARG A 62 -7.94 26.40 7.35
CA ARG A 62 -7.66 27.83 7.51
C ARG A 62 -8.91 28.68 7.25
N ALA A 63 -9.64 28.42 6.16
CA ALA A 63 -10.85 29.16 5.81
C ALA A 63 -11.94 29.05 6.90
N ILE A 64 -12.13 27.84 7.45
CA ILE A 64 -13.05 27.60 8.55
C ILE A 64 -12.63 28.38 9.80
N LEU A 65 -11.35 28.33 10.16
CA LEU A 65 -10.83 29.06 11.32
C LEU A 65 -10.96 30.58 11.14
N GLU A 66 -10.63 31.11 9.96
CA GLU A 66 -10.79 32.53 9.63
C GLU A 66 -12.25 32.97 9.77
N ALA A 67 -13.20 32.21 9.21
CA ALA A 67 -14.63 32.49 9.35
C ALA A 67 -15.07 32.51 10.82
N GLN A 68 -14.67 31.50 11.61
CA GLN A 68 -14.99 31.42 13.03
C GLN A 68 -14.43 32.61 13.82
N THR A 69 -13.18 33.00 13.57
CA THR A 69 -12.56 34.15 14.25
C THR A 69 -13.20 35.48 13.87
N ALA A 70 -13.79 35.58 12.68
CA ALA A 70 -14.57 36.73 12.23
C ALA A 70 -16.02 36.72 12.74
N GLY A 71 -16.44 35.71 13.51
CA GLY A 71 -17.83 35.52 13.93
C GLY A 71 -18.78 35.17 12.78
N LEU A 72 -18.23 34.68 11.67
CA LEU A 72 -18.97 34.24 10.49
C LEU A 72 -19.17 32.72 10.52
N SER A 73 -20.22 32.26 9.86
CA SER A 73 -20.41 30.84 9.60
C SER A 73 -19.39 30.35 8.57
N PRO A 74 -18.69 29.22 8.82
CA PRO A 74 -17.82 28.61 7.82
C PRO A 74 -18.57 28.25 6.54
N GLU A 75 -17.88 28.33 5.40
CA GLU A 75 -18.45 27.91 4.12
C GLU A 75 -18.76 26.41 4.12
N SER A 76 -19.95 26.06 3.62
CA SER A 76 -20.39 24.66 3.54
C SER A 76 -19.49 23.81 2.64
N ALA A 77 -18.90 24.43 1.60
CA ALA A 77 -17.96 23.78 0.69
C ALA A 77 -16.67 23.34 1.41
N ASP A 78 -16.09 24.19 2.26
CA ASP A 78 -14.88 23.86 3.03
C ASP A 78 -15.15 22.75 4.05
N MET A 79 -16.32 22.81 4.72
CA MET A 79 -16.77 21.76 5.64
C MET A 79 -16.97 20.41 4.92
N ALA A 80 -17.62 20.43 3.76
CA ALA A 80 -17.84 19.23 2.94
C ALA A 80 -16.51 18.64 2.44
N MET A 81 -15.58 19.50 2.00
CA MET A 81 -14.25 19.08 1.56
C MET A 81 -13.47 18.40 2.70
N LEU A 82 -13.52 18.95 3.92
CA LEU A 82 -12.88 18.32 5.07
C LEU A 82 -13.53 16.99 5.45
N ALA A 83 -14.85 16.89 5.41
CA ALA A 83 -15.56 15.64 5.68
C ALA A 83 -15.11 14.54 4.70
N GLU A 84 -15.01 14.87 3.41
CA GLU A 84 -14.53 13.95 2.38
C GLU A 84 -13.07 13.52 2.61
N LEU A 85 -12.17 14.48 2.86
CA LEU A 85 -10.76 14.21 3.13
C LEU A 85 -10.59 13.33 4.38
N ASN A 86 -11.36 13.57 5.44
CA ASN A 86 -11.36 12.76 6.65
C ASN A 86 -11.86 11.33 6.41
N ALA A 87 -12.94 11.17 5.63
CA ALA A 87 -13.45 9.84 5.28
C ALA A 87 -12.41 9.02 4.49
N ARG A 88 -11.74 9.64 3.51
CA ARG A 88 -10.66 8.99 2.75
C ARG A 88 -9.48 8.62 3.65
N ALA A 89 -9.07 9.53 4.53
CA ALA A 89 -7.97 9.26 5.46
C ALA A 89 -8.30 8.14 6.45
N ALA A 90 -9.55 8.03 6.91
CA ALA A 90 -10.00 6.94 7.78
C ALA A 90 -9.86 5.58 7.08
N THR A 91 -10.30 5.47 5.82
CA THR A 91 -10.13 4.25 5.02
C THR A 91 -8.66 3.88 4.84
N LEU A 92 -7.80 4.84 4.52
CA LEU A 92 -6.36 4.61 4.34
C LEU A 92 -5.68 4.19 5.65
N ARG A 93 -6.05 4.78 6.79
CA ARG A 93 -5.52 4.37 8.10
C ARG A 93 -5.97 2.96 8.47
N ALA A 94 -7.21 2.58 8.15
CA ALA A 94 -7.67 1.20 8.34
C ALA A 94 -6.83 0.21 7.52
N ALA A 95 -6.50 0.57 6.27
CA ALA A 95 -5.68 -0.24 5.38
C ALA A 95 -4.21 -0.43 5.86
N LEU A 96 -3.69 0.42 6.74
CA LEU A 96 -2.35 0.25 7.33
C LEU A 96 -2.31 -0.75 8.49
N VAL A 97 -3.47 -1.00 9.12
CA VAL A 97 -3.59 -1.88 10.29
C VAL A 97 -3.84 -3.33 9.86
N THR A 98 -4.42 -3.51 8.66
CA THR A 98 -4.54 -4.81 7.96
C THR A 98 -3.23 -5.22 7.31
#